data_AF-A0A358TZ14-F1
#
_entry.id   AF-A0A358TZ14-F1
#
_cell.length_a   1.000
_cell.length_b   1.000
_cell.length_c   1.000
_cell.angle_alpha   90.00
_cell.angle_beta   90.00
_cell.angle_gamma   90.00
#
_symmetry.space_group_name_H-M   'P 1'
#
loop_
_entity.id
_entity.type
_entity.pdbx_description
1 polymer ?
#
loop_
_entity_poly.entity_id
_entity_poly.type
_entity_poly.pdbx_seq_one_letter_code
_entity_poly.pdbx_strand_id
1 'polypeptide(L)'
;MAEILFITPLQELASLVKEVSHQDGAPEIDIKVARMEDGVRLALEAEKQGYHVLVSRGVTAWMIRESGVSLPVIDVRIGGLDILEAYLQAKSLGSPIGIVDVDEIIQEIASFEELIGESFVKYTLA
;
A
#
# COMPACT_ATOMS: atom_id res chain seq x y z
N MET A 1 -21.90 8.71 -8.02
CA MET A 1 -20.89 7.77 -8.54
C MET A 1 -19.60 8.36 -8.06
N ALA A 2 -18.88 7.59 -7.25
CA ALA A 2 -17.69 8.09 -6.58
C ALA A 2 -16.67 8.60 -7.60
N GLU A 3 -16.06 9.75 -7.33
CA GLU A 3 -14.93 10.23 -8.14
C GLU A 3 -13.64 9.47 -7.80
N ILE A 4 -13.61 8.83 -6.63
CA ILE A 4 -12.45 8.17 -6.03
C ILE A 4 -12.70 6.67 -5.93
N LEU A 5 -11.81 5.87 -6.51
CA LEU A 5 -11.75 4.42 -6.27
C LEU A 5 -10.57 4.10 -5.34
N PHE A 6 -10.87 3.61 -4.14
CA PHE A 6 -9.89 3.11 -3.18
C PHE A 6 -9.74 1.60 -3.32
N ILE A 7 -8.57 1.15 -3.79
CA ILE A 7 -8.20 -0.27 -3.93
C ILE A 7 -7.26 -0.65 -2.79
N THR A 8 -7.73 -1.50 -1.88
CA THR A 8 -6.95 -1.90 -0.69
C THR A 8 -6.69 -3.39 -0.63
N PRO A 9 -5.48 -3.84 -0.23
CA PRO A 9 -5.17 -5.25 -0.09
C PRO A 9 -5.79 -5.92 1.14
N LEU A 10 -6.29 -5.13 2.11
CA LEU A 10 -6.75 -5.61 3.42
C LEU A 10 -8.14 -5.07 3.75
N GLN A 11 -8.95 -5.95 4.35
CA GLN A 11 -10.29 -5.61 4.82
C GLN A 11 -10.26 -4.56 5.95
N GLU A 12 -9.25 -4.59 6.81
CA GLU A 12 -9.09 -3.65 7.92
C GLU A 12 -8.92 -2.21 7.41
N LEU A 13 -8.08 -2.02 6.39
CA LEU A 13 -7.92 -0.73 5.75
C LEU A 13 -9.18 -0.30 5.00
N ALA A 14 -9.94 -1.24 4.40
CA ALA A 14 -11.23 -0.93 3.81
C ALA A 14 -12.23 -0.38 4.84
N SER A 15 -12.27 -0.99 6.03
CA SER A 15 -13.11 -0.53 7.14
C SER A 15 -12.69 0.86 7.62
N LEU A 16 -11.39 1.12 7.75
CA LEU A 16 -10.87 2.43 8.12
C LEU A 16 -11.26 3.51 7.10
N VAL A 17 -11.08 3.24 5.81
CA VAL A 17 -11.47 4.18 4.74
C VAL A 17 -12.98 4.42 4.75
N LYS A 18 -13.78 3.40 5.04
CA LYS A 18 -15.24 3.55 5.17
C LYS A 18 -15.60 4.51 6.31
N GLU A 19 -14.97 4.37 7.47
CA GLU A 19 -15.16 5.29 8.60
C GLU A 19 -14.81 6.73 8.21
N VAL A 20 -13.68 6.93 7.51
CA VAL A 20 -13.26 8.25 7.00
C VAL A 20 -14.25 8.80 5.97
N SER A 21 -14.79 7.96 5.08
CA SER A 21 -15.76 8.37 4.05
C SER A 21 -17.11 8.82 4.61
N HIS A 22 -17.40 8.49 5.87
CA HIS A 22 -18.63 8.90 6.56
C HIS A 22 -18.48 10.21 7.35
N GLN A 23 -17.29 10.81 7.37
CA GLN A 23 -17.07 12.10 8.03
C GLN A 23 -17.70 13.26 7.25
N ASP A 24 -18.16 14.29 7.95
CA ASP A 24 -18.82 15.44 7.33
C ASP A 24 -17.89 16.12 6.31
N GLY A 25 -18.37 16.25 5.07
CA GLY A 25 -17.64 16.85 3.97
C GLY A 25 -16.66 15.91 3.25
N ALA A 26 -16.61 14.62 3.60
CA ALA A 26 -15.84 13.64 2.85
C ALA A 26 -16.44 13.42 1.44
N PRO A 27 -15.60 13.23 0.41
CA PRO A 27 -16.08 12.86 -0.92
C PRO A 27 -16.68 11.45 -0.93
N GLU A 28 -17.50 11.15 -1.95
CA GLU A 28 -17.96 9.79 -2.22
C GLU A 28 -16.74 8.95 -2.65
N ILE A 29 -16.44 7.87 -1.89
CA ILE A 29 -15.31 6.96 -2.13
C ILE A 29 -15.86 5.55 -2.33
N ASP A 30 -15.60 4.96 -3.48
CA ASP A 30 -15.86 3.54 -3.71
C ASP A 30 -14.66 2.71 -3.25
N ILE A 31 -14.91 1.69 -2.43
CA ILE A 31 -13.86 0.88 -1.81
C ILE A 31 -13.91 -0.54 -2.38
N LYS A 32 -12.78 -1.03 -2.88
CA LYS A 32 -12.61 -2.41 -3.36
C LYS A 32 -11.45 -3.08 -2.64
N VAL A 33 -11.71 -4.28 -2.12
CA VAL A 33 -10.66 -5.12 -1.54
C VAL A 33 -10.05 -5.96 -2.64
N ALA A 34 -8.83 -5.62 -3.04
CA ALA A 34 -8.04 -6.35 -4.03
C ALA A 34 -6.56 -6.04 -3.83
N ARG A 35 -5.69 -7.00 -4.15
CA ARG A 35 -4.24 -6.90 -3.99
C ARG A 35 -3.54 -7.22 -5.29
N MET A 36 -2.38 -6.61 -5.49
CA MET A 36 -1.45 -6.95 -6.57
C MET A 36 -2.17 -7.01 -7.94
N GLU A 37 -2.09 -8.13 -8.67
CA GLU A 37 -2.66 -8.28 -10.01
C GLU A 37 -4.18 -8.05 -10.03
N ASP A 38 -4.89 -8.43 -8.96
CA ASP A 38 -6.33 -8.20 -8.85
C ASP A 38 -6.63 -6.70 -8.73
N GLY A 39 -5.80 -5.98 -8.00
CA GLY A 39 -5.88 -4.52 -7.89
C GLY A 39 -5.58 -3.83 -9.22
N VAL A 40 -4.58 -4.31 -9.96
CA VAL A 40 -4.25 -3.80 -11.31
C VAL A 40 -5.43 -3.97 -12.28
N ARG A 41 -6.08 -5.15 -12.29
CA ARG A 41 -7.25 -5.37 -13.16
C ARG A 41 -8.40 -4.42 -12.83
N LEU A 42 -8.65 -4.11 -11.57
CA LEU A 42 -9.68 -3.13 -11.20
C LEU A 42 -9.28 -1.70 -11.62
N ALA A 43 -8.02 -1.35 -11.47
CA ALA A 43 -7.50 -0.03 -11.83
C ALA A 43 -7.59 0.25 -13.34
N LEU A 44 -7.28 -0.73 -14.19
CA LEU A 44 -7.32 -0.59 -15.66
C LEU A 44 -8.75 -0.39 -16.20
N GLU A 45 -9.75 -0.92 -15.50
CA GLU A 45 -11.17 -0.75 -15.84
C GLU A 45 -11.78 0.53 -15.25
N ALA A 46 -11.07 1.21 -14.35
CA ALA A 46 -11.62 2.31 -13.57
C ALA A 46 -12.00 3.53 -14.41
N GLU A 47 -11.18 3.89 -15.41
CA GLU A 47 -11.49 5.02 -16.30
C GLU A 47 -12.80 4.79 -17.07
N LYS A 48 -13.01 3.56 -17.58
CA LYS A 48 -14.25 3.18 -18.27
C LYS A 48 -15.47 3.20 -17.34
N GLN A 49 -15.24 3.02 -16.05
CA GLN A 49 -16.27 3.12 -15.01
C GLN A 49 -16.50 4.56 -14.53
N GLY A 50 -15.75 5.53 -15.06
CA GLY A 50 -15.92 6.97 -14.81
C GLY A 50 -15.28 7.48 -13.52
N TYR A 51 -14.32 6.75 -12.94
CA TYR A 51 -13.50 7.27 -11.85
C TYR A 51 -12.48 8.29 -12.35
N HIS A 52 -12.08 9.22 -11.48
CA HIS A 52 -11.11 10.27 -11.81
C HIS A 52 -9.77 10.07 -11.10
N VAL A 53 -9.75 9.34 -9.98
CA VAL A 53 -8.53 9.09 -9.20
C VAL A 53 -8.56 7.72 -8.55
N LEU A 54 -7.39 7.11 -8.49
CA LEU A 54 -7.15 5.84 -7.81
C LEU A 54 -6.39 6.09 -6.52
N VAL A 55 -6.80 5.43 -5.44
CA VAL A 55 -6.06 5.42 -4.17
C VAL A 55 -5.74 3.97 -3.84
N SER A 56 -4.50 3.68 -3.47
CA SER A 56 -4.09 2.36 -3.01
C SER A 56 -2.95 2.46 -1.99
N ARG A 57 -2.33 1.34 -1.62
CA ARG A 57 -1.23 1.30 -0.66
C ARG A 57 -0.13 0.31 -1.06
N GLY A 58 1.13 0.75 -0.93
CA GLY A 58 2.32 -0.10 -1.00
C GLY A 58 2.47 -0.79 -2.34
N VAL A 59 2.89 -2.07 -2.33
CA VAL A 59 3.13 -2.86 -3.55
C VAL A 59 1.97 -2.83 -4.53
N THR A 60 0.71 -2.84 -4.07
CA THR A 60 -0.44 -2.77 -4.99
C THR A 60 -0.53 -1.41 -5.68
N ALA A 61 -0.26 -0.31 -4.97
CA ALA A 61 -0.20 1.02 -5.57
C ALA A 61 0.95 1.14 -6.58
N TRP A 62 2.11 0.58 -6.25
CA TRP A 62 3.27 0.50 -7.15
C TRP A 62 2.92 -0.27 -8.43
N MET A 63 2.35 -1.47 -8.33
CA MET A 63 1.95 -2.27 -9.50
C MET A 63 0.91 -1.56 -10.37
N ILE A 64 -0.06 -0.86 -9.76
CA ILE A 64 -1.06 -0.08 -10.51
C ILE A 64 -0.37 1.04 -11.30
N ARG A 65 0.61 1.74 -10.70
CA ARG A 65 1.38 2.79 -11.38
C ARG A 65 2.17 2.24 -12.56
N GLU A 66 2.81 1.09 -12.39
CA GLU A 66 3.60 0.44 -13.45
C GLU A 66 2.73 -0.20 -14.55
N SER A 67 1.43 -0.39 -14.33
CA SER A 67 0.53 -1.04 -15.29
C SER A 67 0.17 -0.20 -16.53
N GLY A 68 0.51 1.09 -16.53
CA GLY A 68 0.14 2.01 -17.61
C GLY A 68 -1.28 2.56 -17.51
N VAL A 69 -1.89 2.54 -16.31
CA VAL A 69 -3.19 3.18 -16.06
C VAL A 69 -3.13 4.68 -16.35
N SER A 70 -4.19 5.24 -16.95
CA SER A 70 -4.26 6.66 -17.31
C SER A 70 -4.62 7.57 -16.14
N LEU A 71 -5.34 7.04 -15.14
CA LEU A 71 -5.80 7.80 -13.98
C LEU A 71 -4.65 8.09 -13.00
N PRO A 72 -4.64 9.24 -12.32
CA PRO A 72 -3.69 9.51 -11.25
C PRO A 72 -3.83 8.49 -10.12
N VAL A 73 -2.68 8.01 -9.63
CA VAL A 73 -2.60 7.02 -8.55
C VAL A 73 -1.99 7.66 -7.31
N ILE A 74 -2.79 7.76 -6.24
CA ILE A 74 -2.37 8.24 -4.93
C ILE A 74 -2.01 7.05 -4.06
N ASP A 75 -0.78 7.04 -3.56
CA ASP A 75 -0.28 5.99 -2.67
C ASP A 75 -0.41 6.44 -1.21
N VAL A 76 -1.14 5.65 -0.42
CA VAL A 76 -1.15 5.76 1.04
C VAL A 76 0.18 5.21 1.55
N ARG A 77 1.14 6.11 1.72
CA ARG A 77 2.52 5.78 2.06
C ARG A 77 2.63 4.97 3.35
N ILE A 78 3.58 4.04 3.34
CA ILE A 78 4.09 3.36 4.53
C ILE A 78 5.14 4.28 5.15
N GLY A 79 4.98 4.62 6.42
CA GLY A 79 5.89 5.49 7.17
C GLY A 79 6.94 4.73 7.98
N GLY A 80 7.97 5.44 8.46
CA GLY A 80 9.00 4.83 9.31
C GLY A 80 8.47 4.26 10.63
N LEU A 81 7.36 4.79 11.16
CA LEU A 81 6.69 4.23 12.33
C LEU A 81 6.06 2.87 12.02
N ASP A 82 5.45 2.71 10.84
CA ASP A 82 4.89 1.42 10.40
C ASP A 82 5.99 0.34 10.34
N ILE A 83 7.17 0.69 9.82
CA ILE A 83 8.34 -0.19 9.75
C ILE A 83 8.86 -0.54 11.16
N LEU A 84 8.95 0.45 12.05
CA LEU A 84 9.39 0.23 13.42
C LEU A 84 8.43 -0.70 14.19
N GLU A 85 7.12 -0.49 14.06
CA GLU A 85 6.11 -1.33 14.69
C GLU A 85 6.19 -2.77 14.16
N ALA A 86 6.27 -2.95 12.83
CA ALA A 86 6.44 -4.26 12.21
C ALA A 86 7.73 -4.95 12.68
N TYR A 87 8.83 -4.21 12.79
CA TYR A 87 10.11 -4.72 13.32
C TYR A 87 9.98 -5.20 14.77
N LEU A 88 9.39 -4.39 15.66
CA LEU A 88 9.22 -4.75 17.08
C LEU A 88 8.35 -5.99 17.24
N GLN A 89 7.29 -6.11 16.42
CA GLN A 89 6.46 -7.31 16.36
C GLN A 89 7.27 -8.53 15.91
N ALA A 90 8.00 -8.43 14.79
CA ALA A 90 8.84 -9.52 14.28
C ALA A 90 9.91 -9.95 15.30
N LYS A 91 10.56 -8.99 15.96
CA LYS A 91 11.57 -9.25 16.99
C LYS A 91 11.03 -10.02 18.18
N SER A 92 9.76 -9.81 18.53
CA SER A 92 9.10 -10.58 19.60
C SER A 92 8.90 -12.05 19.24
N LEU A 93 8.87 -12.38 17.94
CA LEU A 93 8.74 -13.75 17.42
C LEU A 93 10.10 -14.45 17.32
N GLY A 94 11.17 -13.70 17.07
CA GLY A 94 12.55 -14.19 17.08
C GLY A 94 13.38 -13.69 15.89
N SER A 95 14.54 -14.32 15.72
CA SER A 95 15.50 -14.01 14.65
C SER A 95 15.83 -15.28 13.86
N PRO A 96 16.23 -15.18 12.57
CA PRO A 96 16.43 -13.94 11.81
C PRO A 96 15.12 -13.30 11.35
N ILE A 97 15.14 -11.97 11.20
CA ILE A 97 14.03 -11.19 10.65
C ILE A 97 14.25 -11.00 9.15
N GLY A 98 13.20 -11.18 8.35
CA GLY A 98 13.23 -10.93 6.90
C GLY A 98 12.34 -9.76 6.49
N ILE A 99 12.74 -9.05 5.45
CA ILE A 99 11.95 -8.00 4.80
C ILE A 99 11.76 -8.33 3.32
N VAL A 100 10.55 -8.11 2.82
CA VAL A 100 10.17 -8.33 1.41
C VAL A 100 9.44 -7.10 0.92
N ASP A 101 10.01 -6.40 -0.06
CA ASP A 101 9.40 -5.20 -0.64
C ASP A 101 9.99 -4.88 -2.03
N VAL A 102 9.60 -3.76 -2.63
CA VAL A 102 10.21 -3.21 -3.85
C VAL A 102 11.62 -2.68 -3.59
N ASP A 103 12.44 -2.58 -4.64
CA ASP A 103 13.86 -2.25 -4.50
C ASP A 103 14.08 -0.93 -3.77
N GLU A 104 13.27 0.09 -4.04
CA GLU A 104 13.36 1.40 -3.40
C GLU A 104 13.31 1.30 -1.86
N ILE A 105 12.39 0.49 -1.33
CA ILE A 105 12.24 0.29 0.11
C ILE A 105 13.38 -0.56 0.67
N ILE A 106 13.83 -1.58 -0.07
CA ILE A 106 14.94 -2.44 0.34
C ILE A 106 16.26 -1.66 0.38
N GLN A 107 16.47 -0.66 -0.47
CA GLN A 107 17.64 0.22 -0.38
C GLN A 107 17.55 1.15 0.84
N GLU A 108 16.37 1.68 1.15
CA GLU A 108 16.17 2.58 2.30
C GLU A 108 16.32 1.86 3.66
N ILE A 109 16.08 0.54 3.72
CA ILE A 109 16.17 -0.21 4.98
C ILE A 109 17.58 -0.27 5.56
N ALA A 110 18.63 -0.03 4.76
CA ALA A 110 20.01 -0.06 5.24
C ALA A 110 20.27 0.96 6.36
N SER A 111 19.73 2.18 6.24
CA SER A 111 19.84 3.19 7.30
C SER A 111 19.04 2.79 8.55
N PHE A 112 17.95 2.04 8.40
CA PHE A 112 17.19 1.53 9.53
C PHE A 112 17.95 0.42 10.27
N GLU A 113 18.60 -0.51 9.56
CA GLU A 113 19.47 -1.56 10.12
C GLU A 113 20.61 -0.97 10.96
N GLU A 114 21.26 0.10 10.48
CA GLU A 114 22.29 0.84 11.22
C GLU A 114 21.76 1.43 12.54
N LEU A 115 20.55 1.99 12.52
CA LEU A 115 19.92 2.59 13.71
C LEU A 115 19.54 1.55 14.78
N ILE A 116 19.07 0.38 14.37
CA ILE A 116 18.63 -0.68 15.29
C ILE A 116 19.75 -1.66 15.67
N GLY A 117 20.88 -1.64 14.95
CA GLY A 117 22.02 -2.53 15.18
C GLY A 117 21.74 -4.00 14.84
N GLU A 118 20.84 -4.25 13.89
CA GLU A 118 20.39 -5.59 13.49
C GLU A 118 20.20 -5.63 11.97
N SER A 119 20.51 -6.77 11.35
CA SER A 119 20.41 -6.96 9.90
C SER A 119 19.22 -7.83 9.53
N PHE A 120 18.58 -7.52 8.40
CA PHE A 120 17.47 -8.27 7.85
C PHE A 120 17.90 -9.16 6.69
N VAL A 121 17.20 -10.28 6.53
CA VAL A 121 17.23 -11.06 5.29
C VAL A 121 16.35 -10.34 4.27
N LYS A 122 16.95 -9.83 3.18
CA LYS A 122 16.27 -8.97 2.22
C LYS A 122 15.85 -9.74 0.98
N TYR A 123 14.59 -9.57 0.57
CA TYR A 123 14.07 -10.05 -0.71
C TYR A 123 13.40 -8.91 -1.45
N THR A 124 13.68 -8.80 -2.75
CA THR A 124 13.07 -7.78 -3.60
C THR A 124 11.98 -8.41 -4.46
N LEU A 125 10.86 -7.72 -4.61
CA LEU A 125 9.83 -8.09 -5.58
C LEU A 125 10.35 -7.78 -7.00
N ALA A 126 10.30 -8.79 -7.87
CA ALA A 126 10.77 -8.72 -9.26
C ALA A 126 9.66 -8.31 -10.22
#